data_AF-A0A972TNY3-F1
#
_entry.id   AF-A0A972TNY3-F1
#
_cell.length_a   1.000
_cell.length_b   1.000
_cell.length_c   1.000
_cell.angle_alpha   90.00
_cell.angle_beta   90.00
_cell.angle_gamma   90.00
#
_symmetry.space_group_name_H-M   'P 1'
#
loop_
_entity.id
_entity.type
_entity.pdbx_description
1 polymer ?
#
loop_
_entity_poly.entity_id
_entity_poly.type
_entity_poly.pdbx_seq_one_letter_code
_entity_poly.pdbx_strand_id
1 'polypeptide(L)' 'MDVEITAIGSKRIIAPAGQSWDDWFDAPGVSSDFMTERNQPEDQIRETL' A
#
# COMPACT_ATOMS: atom_id res chain seq x y z
N MET A 1 7.15 8.39 16.11
CA MET A 1 6.88 8.60 14.68
C MET A 1 8.23 8.79 14.07
N ASP A 2 8.69 7.77 13.35
CA ASP A 2 10.07 7.72 12.85
C ASP A 2 10.12 8.28 11.43
N VAL A 3 11.25 8.89 11.08
CA VAL A 3 11.44 9.55 9.79
C VAL A 3 12.79 9.19 9.20
N GLU A 4 12.82 9.11 7.87
CA GLU A 4 14.05 9.04 7.10
C GLU A 4 14.46 10.45 6.69
N ILE A 5 15.72 10.80 6.91
CA ILE A 5 16.26 12.12 6.59
C ILE A 5 17.35 11.97 5.54
N THR A 6 17.09 12.51 4.35
CA THR A 6 18.07 12.53 3.26
C THR A 6 18.58 13.95 3.04
N ALA A 7 19.90 14.13 3.11
CA ALA A 7 20.56 15.41 2.89
C ALA A 7 20.88 15.63 1.40
N ILE A 8 20.49 16.78 0.86
CA ILE A 8 20.83 17.21 -0.51
C ILE A 8 21.40 18.63 -0.43
N GLY A 9 22.73 18.73 -0.31
CA GLY A 9 23.41 19.99 -0.02
C GLY A 9 22.91 20.60 1.30
N SER A 10 22.39 21.83 1.25
CA SER A 10 21.79 22.51 2.39
C SER A 10 20.32 22.13 2.65
N LYS A 11 19.68 21.36 1.76
CA LYS A 11 18.29 20.89 1.91
C LYS A 11 18.24 19.58 2.68
N ARG A 12 17.10 19.35 3.36
CA ARG A 12 16.76 18.08 4.00
C ARG A 12 15.39 17.63 3.51
N ILE A 13 15.32 16.42 2.97
CA ILE A 13 14.06 15.74 2.70
C ILE A 13 13.74 14.91 3.93
N ILE A 14 12.54 15.06 4.45
CA ILE A 14 12.03 14.32 5.60
C ILE A 14 10.81 13.56 5.11
N ALA A 15 10.86 12.24 5.19
CA ALA A 15 9.75 11.36 4.86
C ALA A 15 9.44 10.43 6.04
N PRO A 16 8.20 9.96 6.21
CA PRO A 16 7.91 8.91 7.19
C PRO A 16 8.75 7.67 6.91
N ALA A 17 9.34 7.08 7.95
CA ALA A 17 10.09 5.84 7.82
C ALA A 17 9.15 4.64 7.57
N GLY A 18 9.67 3.57 6.97
CA GLY A 18 8.96 2.29 6.87
C GLY A 18 7.81 2.30 5.86
N GLN A 19 7.87 3.17 4.85
CA GLN A 19 6.85 3.28 3.81
C GLN A 19 7.27 2.62 2.49
N SER A 20 8.41 1.92 2.48
CA SER A 20 8.83 1.19 1.29
C SER A 20 7.96 -0.06 1.07
N TRP A 21 7.91 -0.53 -0.17
CA TRP A 21 7.25 -1.81 -0.47
C TRP A 21 7.94 -2.96 0.25
N ASP A 22 9.27 -2.94 0.34
CA ASP A 22 10.03 -3.98 1.05
C ASP A 22 9.60 -4.06 2.52
N ASP A 23 9.49 -2.91 3.20
CA ASP A 23 8.99 -2.86 4.59
C ASP A 23 7.56 -3.39 4.72
N TRP A 24 6.70 -3.09 3.74
CA TRP A 24 5.30 -3.54 3.75
C TRP A 24 5.18 -5.05 3.54
N PHE A 25 5.97 -5.63 2.64
CA PHE A 25 5.95 -7.06 2.35
C PHE A 25 6.63 -7.91 3.43
N ASP A 26 7.62 -7.35 4.15
CA ASP A 26 8.26 -8.03 5.30
C ASP A 26 7.42 -7.94 6.58
N ALA A 27 6.40 -7.08 6.62
CA ALA A 27 5.50 -6.95 7.76
C ALA A 27 4.62 -8.21 7.95
N PRO A 28 4.08 -8.44 9.17
CA PRO A 28 3.12 -9.52 9.39
C PRO A 28 1.94 -9.42 8.42
N GLY A 29 1.66 -10.54 7.74
CA GLY A 29 0.52 -10.67 6.85
C GLY A 29 -0.82 -10.62 7.60
N VAL A 30 -1.88 -10.66 6.81
CA VAL A 30 -3.27 -10.76 7.30
C VAL A 30 -3.55 -12.15 7.90
N SER A 31 -4.65 -12.26 8.65
CA SER A 31 -5.11 -13.55 9.20
C SER A 31 -5.53 -14.53 8.09
N SER A 32 -5.54 -15.82 8.41
CA SER A 32 -5.88 -16.89 7.44
C SER A 32 -7.30 -16.78 6.88
N ASP A 33 -8.20 -16.10 7.59
CA ASP A 33 -9.59 -15.87 7.22
C ASP A 33 -9.83 -14.49 6.58
N PHE A 34 -8.79 -13.67 6.41
CA PHE A 34 -8.93 -12.35 5.81
C PHE A 34 -9.33 -12.46 4.34
N MET A 35 -10.54 -11.98 4.01
CA MET A 35 -11.06 -11.91 2.64
C MET A 35 -11.05 -13.27 1.92
N THR A 36 -11.45 -14.34 2.62
CA THR A 36 -11.56 -15.71 2.08
C THR A 36 -12.43 -15.80 0.82
N GLU A 37 -13.44 -14.94 0.71
CA GLU A 37 -14.28 -14.81 -0.47
C GLU A 37 -14.30 -13.36 -0.95
N ARG A 38 -14.21 -13.18 -2.27
CA ARG A 38 -14.46 -11.91 -2.94
C ARG A 38 -15.86 -11.95 -3.54
N ASN A 39 -16.78 -11.18 -2.97
CA ASN A 39 -18.14 -11.01 -3.49
C ASN A 39 -18.16 -10.15 -4.77
N GLN A 40 -17.55 -10.66 -5.84
CA GLN A 40 -17.51 -10.00 -7.13
C GLN A 40 -18.85 -10.20 -7.85
N PRO A 41 -19.56 -9.12 -8.24
CA PRO A 41 -20.77 -9.23 -9.03
C PRO A 41 -20.46 -9.68 -10.47
N GLU A 42 -21.49 -10.16 -11.17
CA GLU A 42 -21.41 -10.41 -12.62
C GLU A 42 -21.11 -9.13 -13.39
N ASP A 43 -20.55 -9.30 -14.60
CA ASP A 43 -20.26 -8.20 -15.50
C ASP A 43 -21.53 -7.41 -15.84
N GLN A 44 -21.43 -6.08 -15.79
CA GLN A 44 -22.55 -5.20 -16.11
C GLN A 44 -22.77 -5.15 -17.63
N ILE A 45 -24.00 -5.41 -18.07
CA ILE A 45 -24.42 -5.18 -19.45
C ILE A 45 -24.68 -3.69 -19.64
N ARG A 46 -24.02 -3.07 -20.63
CA ARG A 46 -24.29 -1.68 -21.05
C ARG A 46 -25.20 -1.69 -22.28
N GLU A 47 -26.09 -0.69 -22.36
CA GLU A 47 -26.90 -0.47 -23.57
C GLU A 47 -26.00 -0.16 -24.78
N THR A 48 -26.39 -0.66 -25.95
CA THR A 48 -25.76 -0.31 -27.23
C THR A 48 -26.27 1.06 -27.69
N LEU A 49 -25.36 1.90 -28.20
CA LEU A 49 -25.67 3.23 -28.75
C LEU A 49 -26.64 3.18 -29.95
#